data_AF-A0A261Y4Y4-F1
#
_entry.id   AF-A0A261Y4Y4-F1
#
_cell.length_a   1.000
_cell.length_b   1.000
_cell.length_c   1.000
_cell.angle_alpha   90.00
_cell.angle_beta   90.00
_cell.angle_gamma   90.00
#
_symmetry.space_group_name_H-M   'P 1'
#
loop_
_entity.id
_entity.type
_entity.pdbx_description
1 polymer ?
#
loop_
_entity_poly.entity_id
_entity_poly.type
_entity_poly.pdbx_seq_one_letter_code
_entity_poly.pdbx_strand_id
1 'polypeptide(L)'
;MTAATPIRDVIKNILTEYSTLLGRLFESLSHELDGRTVIASEKPAHIMAQIIKLEARLRDAVVEPLQAKIDAVRTEMQDQDAYTRKLAGALYENKVSMEESLSALEGESKALQSGQQANVAFTDVLSYASKLSKYSSAPPNFDPNNPQLALAFEKPYPDEDRIRQGMLYRQYMTSQEASAMLDESSESESEASDTLENIMHGTEPSAEANQALFDLDLNPDLDM
;
A
#
# COMPACT_ATOMS: atom_id res chain seq x y z
N MET A 1 -40.69 5.37 43.13
CA MET A 1 -40.22 6.68 42.64
C MET A 1 -40.03 7.59 43.85
N THR A 2 -38.85 7.56 44.46
CA THR A 2 -38.52 8.39 45.63
C THR A 2 -38.11 9.77 45.13
N ALA A 3 -38.89 10.79 45.47
CA ALA A 3 -38.59 12.17 45.15
C ALA A 3 -37.21 12.51 45.73
N ALA A 4 -36.24 12.78 44.85
CA ALA A 4 -34.93 13.25 45.26
C ALA A 4 -35.12 14.61 45.95
N THR A 5 -35.04 14.64 47.28
CA THR A 5 -34.93 15.91 48.02
C THR A 5 -33.79 16.70 47.37
N PRO A 6 -34.06 17.94 46.91
CA PRO A 6 -33.08 18.68 46.17
C PRO A 6 -31.85 18.87 47.07
N ILE A 7 -30.66 18.64 46.54
CA ILE A 7 -29.37 18.74 47.25
C ILE A 7 -29.27 20.05 48.05
N ARG A 8 -29.90 21.12 47.56
CA ARG A 8 -30.02 22.42 48.23
C ARG A 8 -30.71 22.35 49.60
N ASP A 9 -31.74 21.53 49.76
CA ASP A 9 -32.47 21.41 51.03
C ASP A 9 -31.69 20.57 52.04
N VAL A 10 -30.95 19.55 51.57
CA VAL A 10 -30.02 18.78 52.40
C VAL A 10 -28.88 19.68 52.90
N ILE A 11 -28.29 20.49 52.03
CA ILE A 11 -27.23 21.44 52.39
C ILE A 11 -27.76 22.49 53.37
N LYS A 12 -28.94 23.06 53.14
CA LYS A 12 -29.54 24.03 54.06
C LYS A 12 -29.75 23.44 55.45
N ASN A 13 -30.24 22.19 55.53
CA ASN A 13 -30.43 21.52 56.80
C ASN A 13 -29.09 21.29 57.54
N ILE A 14 -28.07 20.83 56.82
CA ILE A 14 -26.72 20.65 57.40
C ILE A 14 -26.12 21.98 57.86
N LEU A 15 -26.33 23.07 57.12
CA LEU A 15 -25.87 24.41 57.50
C LEU A 15 -26.61 24.96 58.73
N THR A 16 -27.90 24.68 58.87
CA THR A 16 -28.65 25.04 60.08
C THR A 16 -28.23 24.20 61.29
N GLU A 17 -27.96 22.90 61.10
CA GLU A 17 -27.40 22.05 62.16
C GLU A 17 -26.01 22.55 62.57
N TYR A 18 -25.16 22.90 61.61
CA TYR A 18 -23.82 23.45 61.86
C TYR A 18 -23.86 24.78 62.64
N SER A 19 -24.76 25.71 62.27
CA SER A 19 -24.89 26.98 62.99
C SER A 19 -25.39 26.79 64.43
N THR A 20 -26.31 25.84 64.65
CA THR A 20 -26.78 25.51 66.01
C THR A 20 -25.69 24.87 66.86
N LEU A 21 -24.85 24.00 66.29
CA LEU A 21 -23.72 23.39 67.00
C LEU A 21 -22.61 24.38 67.29
N LEU A 22 -22.34 25.34 66.40
CA LEU A 22 -21.44 26.45 66.68
C LEU A 22 -21.95 27.32 67.82
N GLY A 23 -23.25 27.66 67.81
CA GLY A 23 -23.89 28.39 68.91
C GLY A 23 -23.69 27.67 70.25
N ARG A 24 -23.95 26.36 70.28
CA ARG A 24 -23.73 25.51 71.46
C ARG A 24 -22.26 25.40 71.86
N LEU A 25 -21.34 25.37 70.90
CA LEU A 25 -19.91 25.33 71.17
C LEU A 25 -19.45 26.62 71.87
N PHE A 26 -19.86 27.78 71.36
CA PHE A 26 -19.54 29.06 71.99
C PHE A 26 -20.19 29.23 73.37
N GLU A 27 -21.42 28.74 73.54
CA GLU A 27 -22.12 28.72 74.83
C GLU A 27 -21.41 27.78 75.83
N SER A 28 -20.99 26.59 75.39
CA SER A 28 -20.24 25.64 76.23
C SER A 28 -18.87 26.16 76.65
N LEU A 29 -18.15 26.83 75.75
CA LEU A 29 -16.87 27.47 76.07
C LEU A 29 -17.04 28.64 77.04
N SER A 30 -18.11 29.41 76.88
CA SER A 30 -18.43 30.50 77.81
C SER A 30 -18.75 29.96 79.21
N HIS A 31 -19.49 28.86 79.30
CA HIS A 31 -19.80 28.20 80.57
C HIS A 31 -18.59 27.53 81.24
N GLU A 32 -17.67 26.96 80.47
CA GLU A 32 -16.42 26.40 80.98
C GLU A 32 -15.50 27.52 81.51
N LEU A 33 -15.47 28.68 80.85
CA LEU A 33 -14.74 29.87 81.30
C LEU A 33 -15.32 30.48 82.59
N ASP A 34 -16.65 30.45 82.74
CA ASP A 34 -17.36 30.90 83.96
C ASP A 34 -17.26 29.91 85.14
N GLY A 35 -16.54 28.79 84.98
CA GLY A 35 -16.31 27.80 86.02
C GLY A 35 -17.54 26.95 86.38
N ARG A 36 -18.57 26.93 85.51
CA ARG A 36 -19.74 26.05 85.67
C ARG A 36 -19.43 24.65 85.15
N THR A 37 -19.78 23.64 85.93
CA THR A 37 -19.63 22.24 85.52
C THR A 37 -20.70 21.89 84.50
N VAL A 38 -20.28 21.85 83.23
CA VAL A 38 -21.12 21.50 82.09
C VAL A 38 -21.30 19.98 82.00
N ILE A 39 -22.48 19.52 81.56
CA ILE A 39 -22.83 18.10 81.38
C ILE A 39 -21.88 17.48 80.34
N ALA A 40 -21.53 16.19 80.47
CA ALA A 40 -20.55 15.52 79.59
C ALA A 40 -20.88 15.59 78.09
N SER A 41 -22.16 15.75 77.72
CA SER A 41 -22.63 15.90 76.32
C SER A 41 -22.39 17.29 75.73
N GLU A 42 -22.17 18.30 76.56
CA GLU A 42 -21.95 19.70 76.17
C GLU A 42 -20.47 20.08 76.29
N LYS A 43 -19.59 19.12 76.59
CA LYS A 43 -18.15 19.36 76.55
C LYS A 43 -17.74 19.79 75.13
N PRO A 44 -16.90 20.83 74.98
CA PRO A 44 -16.49 21.33 73.67
C PRO A 44 -15.90 20.24 72.76
N ALA A 45 -15.17 19.28 73.34
CA ALA A 45 -14.60 18.15 72.60
C ALA A 45 -15.66 17.25 71.93
N HIS A 46 -16.82 17.06 72.56
CA HIS A 46 -17.91 16.27 71.99
C HIS A 46 -18.62 17.03 70.85
N ILE A 47 -18.83 18.34 71.03
CA ILE A 47 -19.43 19.20 70.01
C ILE A 47 -18.51 19.30 68.77
N MET A 48 -17.20 19.43 68.96
CA MET A 48 -16.22 19.39 67.86
C MET A 48 -16.24 18.06 67.09
N ALA A 49 -16.36 16.92 67.79
CA ALA A 49 -16.49 15.62 67.12
C ALA A 49 -17.78 15.52 66.30
N GLN A 50 -18.86 16.16 66.73
CA GLN A 50 -20.12 16.24 65.95
C GLN A 50 -19.97 17.15 64.73
N ILE A 51 -19.25 18.27 64.85
CA ILE A 51 -18.94 19.16 63.73
C ILE A 51 -18.15 18.41 62.65
N ILE A 52 -17.10 17.67 63.02
CA ILE A 52 -16.29 16.90 62.06
C ILE A 52 -17.15 15.86 61.32
N LYS A 53 -18.09 15.20 62.01
CA LYS A 53 -19.03 14.25 61.39
C LYS A 53 -19.99 14.93 60.40
N LEU A 54 -20.47 16.13 60.72
CA LEU A 54 -21.29 16.92 59.81
C LEU A 54 -20.51 17.44 58.62
N GLU A 55 -19.25 17.83 58.80
CA GLU A 55 -18.37 18.21 57.69
C GLU A 55 -18.10 17.02 56.76
N ALA A 56 -17.86 15.82 57.30
CA ALA A 56 -17.76 14.61 56.50
C ALA A 56 -19.05 14.36 55.71
N ARG A 57 -20.22 14.48 56.36
CA ARG A 57 -21.52 14.33 55.69
C ARG A 57 -21.77 15.39 54.62
N LEU A 58 -21.33 16.64 54.84
CA LEU A 58 -21.43 17.72 53.86
C LEU A 58 -20.52 17.45 52.66
N ARG A 59 -19.30 17.01 52.92
CA ARG A 59 -18.34 16.60 51.90
C ARG A 59 -18.94 15.50 51.03
N ASP A 60 -19.46 14.44 51.64
CA ASP A 60 -20.06 13.33 50.91
C ASP A 60 -21.30 13.78 50.12
N ALA A 61 -22.14 14.65 50.69
CA ALA A 61 -23.34 15.15 50.02
C ALA A 61 -23.07 16.06 48.81
N VAL A 62 -21.91 16.73 48.76
CA VAL A 62 -21.58 17.71 47.70
C VAL A 62 -20.54 17.15 46.73
N VAL A 63 -19.48 16.55 47.24
CA VAL A 63 -18.32 16.11 46.45
C VAL A 63 -18.64 14.85 45.66
N GLU A 64 -19.27 13.84 46.26
CA GLU A 64 -19.60 12.59 45.55
C GLU A 64 -20.48 12.79 44.31
N PRO A 65 -21.61 13.54 44.34
CA PRO A 65 -22.42 13.72 43.14
C PRO A 65 -21.73 14.56 42.07
N LEU A 66 -20.88 15.52 42.47
CA LEU A 66 -20.08 16.31 41.54
C LEU A 66 -19.00 15.43 40.89
N GLN A 67 -18.33 14.60 41.68
CA GLN A 67 -17.31 13.69 41.22
C GLN A 67 -17.90 12.65 40.26
N ALA A 68 -19.04 12.05 40.60
CA ALA A 68 -19.77 11.15 39.71
C ALA A 68 -20.16 11.81 38.39
N LYS A 69 -20.54 13.10 38.42
CA LYS A 69 -20.84 13.87 37.20
C LYS A 69 -19.58 14.16 36.38
N ILE A 70 -18.47 14.49 37.04
CA ILE A 70 -17.17 14.70 36.38
C ILE A 70 -16.73 13.40 35.71
N ASP A 71 -16.85 12.26 36.40
CA ASP A 71 -16.45 10.96 35.87
C ASP A 71 -17.35 10.54 34.70
N ALA A 72 -18.66 10.80 34.77
CA ALA A 72 -19.58 10.54 33.66
C ALA A 72 -19.25 11.38 32.40
N VAL A 73 -18.96 12.67 32.58
CA VAL A 73 -18.53 13.54 31.47
C VAL A 73 -17.18 13.08 30.91
N ARG A 74 -16.26 12.63 31.78
CA ARG A 74 -14.96 12.12 31.37
C ARG A 74 -15.08 10.86 30.53
N THR A 75 -15.97 9.93 30.90
CA THR A 75 -16.23 8.74 30.10
C THR A 75 -16.86 9.10 28.75
N GLU A 76 -17.79 10.05 28.72
CA GLU A 76 -18.39 10.53 27.47
C GLU A 76 -17.35 11.16 26.53
N MET A 77 -16.45 11.99 27.07
CA MET A 77 -15.34 12.56 26.29
C MET A 77 -14.41 11.48 25.73
N GLN A 78 -14.09 10.46 26.53
CA GLN A 78 -13.26 9.34 26.08
C GLN A 78 -13.94 8.54 24.95
N ASP A 79 -15.25 8.34 25.03
CA ASP A 79 -16.03 7.66 24.00
C ASP A 79 -16.07 8.48 22.70
N GLN A 80 -16.27 9.80 22.80
CA GLN A 80 -16.24 10.71 21.65
C GLN A 80 -14.86 10.76 20.99
N ASP A 81 -13.78 10.78 21.78
CA ASP A 81 -12.41 10.71 21.27
C ASP A 81 -12.14 9.39 20.55
N ALA A 82 -12.58 8.27 21.14
CA ALA A 82 -12.45 6.95 20.54
C ALA A 82 -13.23 6.86 19.22
N TYR A 83 -14.44 7.41 19.18
CA TYR A 83 -15.25 7.49 17.96
C TYR A 83 -14.57 8.34 16.88
N THR A 84 -14.06 9.52 17.25
CA THR A 84 -13.37 10.42 16.31
C THR A 84 -12.13 9.77 15.71
N ARG A 85 -11.34 9.06 16.53
CA ARG A 85 -10.17 8.31 16.03
C ARG A 85 -10.57 7.18 15.08
N LYS A 86 -11.64 6.44 15.39
CA LYS A 86 -12.17 5.39 14.48
C LYS A 86 -12.63 5.97 13.15
N LEU A 87 -13.35 7.10 13.19
CA LEU A 87 -13.79 7.79 11.97
C LEU A 87 -12.60 8.29 11.14
N ALA A 88 -11.61 8.91 11.77
CA ALA A 88 -10.39 9.36 11.09
C ALA A 88 -9.62 8.20 10.47
N GLY A 89 -9.52 7.06 11.17
CA GLY A 89 -8.92 5.83 10.64
C GLY A 89 -9.65 5.31 9.40
N ALA A 90 -10.98 5.17 9.48
CA ALA A 90 -11.79 4.71 8.35
C ALA A 90 -11.71 5.67 7.14
N LEU A 91 -11.66 6.98 7.37
CA LEU A 91 -11.47 7.97 6.30
C LEU A 91 -10.09 7.85 5.66
N TYR A 92 -9.05 7.61 6.45
CA TYR A 92 -7.70 7.41 5.94
C TYR A 92 -7.57 6.13 5.10
N GLU A 93 -8.13 5.01 5.57
CA GLU A 93 -8.16 3.75 4.83
C GLU A 93 -8.88 3.90 3.48
N ASN A 94 -10.05 4.56 3.48
CA ASN A 94 -10.79 4.85 2.24
C ASN A 94 -9.99 5.75 1.30
N LYS A 95 -9.32 6.79 1.84
CA LYS A 95 -8.46 7.67 1.04
C LYS A 95 -7.36 6.88 0.35
N VAL A 96 -6.64 6.03 1.09
CA VAL A 96 -5.55 5.19 0.54
C VAL A 96 -6.08 4.24 -0.54
N SER A 97 -7.21 3.59 -0.31
CA SER A 97 -7.83 2.69 -1.30
C SER A 97 -8.26 3.43 -2.58
N MET A 98 -8.76 4.66 -2.45
CA MET A 98 -9.08 5.50 -3.60
C MET A 98 -7.82 5.97 -4.35
N GLU A 99 -6.75 6.32 -3.63
CA GLU A 99 -5.48 6.72 -4.23
C GLU A 99 -4.83 5.56 -5.01
N GLU A 100 -4.90 4.34 -4.49
CA GLU A 100 -4.45 3.13 -5.19
C GLU A 100 -5.28 2.87 -6.46
N SER A 101 -6.60 2.96 -6.36
CA SER A 101 -7.51 2.79 -7.50
C SER A 101 -7.27 3.85 -8.58
N LEU A 102 -7.05 5.10 -8.18
CA LEU A 102 -6.71 6.19 -9.10
C LEU A 102 -5.36 5.96 -9.77
N SER A 103 -4.34 5.53 -9.03
CA SER A 103 -3.03 5.23 -9.60
C SER A 103 -3.09 4.09 -10.62
N ALA A 104 -3.87 3.04 -10.36
CA ALA A 104 -4.11 1.96 -11.31
C ALA A 104 -4.80 2.47 -12.59
N LEU A 105 -5.87 3.26 -12.45
CA LEU A 105 -6.60 3.84 -13.58
C LEU A 105 -5.73 4.81 -14.40
N GLU A 106 -4.86 5.59 -13.77
CA GLU A 106 -3.91 6.44 -14.47
C GLU A 106 -2.90 5.62 -15.27
N GLY A 107 -2.44 4.49 -14.72
CA GLY A 107 -1.58 3.53 -15.42
C GLY A 107 -2.27 2.95 -16.66
N GLU A 108 -3.51 2.48 -16.52
CA GLU A 108 -4.32 1.96 -17.62
C GLU A 108 -4.59 3.03 -18.68
N SER A 109 -4.93 4.26 -18.26
CA SER A 109 -5.17 5.38 -19.16
C SER A 109 -3.93 5.71 -20.00
N LYS A 110 -2.73 5.74 -19.38
CA LYS A 110 -1.47 5.93 -20.09
C LYS A 110 -1.19 4.79 -21.08
N ALA A 111 -1.43 3.54 -20.67
CA ALA A 111 -1.26 2.39 -21.56
C ALA A 111 -2.21 2.46 -22.76
N LEU A 112 -3.48 2.79 -22.55
CA LEU A 112 -4.46 3.01 -23.61
C LEU A 112 -4.06 4.15 -24.55
N GLN A 113 -3.58 5.28 -24.00
CA GLN A 113 -3.12 6.40 -24.81
C GLN A 113 -1.91 6.01 -25.67
N SER A 114 -0.95 5.27 -25.10
CA SER A 114 0.19 4.75 -25.87
C SER A 114 -0.24 3.76 -26.96
N GLY A 115 -1.22 2.90 -26.69
CA GLY A 115 -1.81 1.99 -27.68
C GLY A 115 -2.55 2.73 -28.80
N GLN A 116 -3.27 3.80 -28.47
CA GLN A 116 -3.92 4.68 -29.47
C GLN A 116 -2.88 5.40 -30.35
N GLN A 117 -1.77 5.87 -29.76
CA GLN A 117 -0.68 6.51 -30.51
C GLN A 117 0.08 5.55 -31.41
N ALA A 118 0.22 4.28 -31.01
CA ALA A 118 0.94 3.27 -31.78
C ALA A 118 0.27 2.92 -33.11
N ASN A 119 -1.01 3.27 -33.31
CA ASN A 119 -1.80 3.08 -34.55
C ASN A 119 -1.52 1.75 -35.26
N VAL A 120 -1.47 0.65 -34.50
CA VAL A 120 -1.23 -0.68 -35.05
C VAL A 120 -2.58 -1.27 -35.46
N ALA A 121 -2.69 -1.70 -36.72
CA ALA A 121 -3.90 -2.38 -37.18
C ALA A 121 -4.03 -3.74 -36.50
N PHE A 122 -5.24 -4.07 -36.04
CA PHE A 122 -5.53 -5.36 -35.41
C PHE A 122 -5.17 -6.55 -36.30
N THR A 123 -5.34 -6.41 -37.61
CA THR A 123 -4.98 -7.42 -38.62
C THR A 123 -3.49 -7.75 -38.58
N ASP A 124 -2.65 -6.75 -38.37
CA ASP A 124 -1.20 -6.89 -38.39
C ASP A 124 -0.74 -7.61 -37.13
N VAL A 125 -1.30 -7.25 -35.97
CA VAL A 125 -1.06 -7.94 -34.70
C VAL A 125 -1.47 -9.41 -34.79
N LEU A 126 -2.64 -9.71 -35.35
CA LEU A 126 -3.12 -11.09 -35.48
C LEU A 126 -2.24 -11.90 -36.43
N SER A 127 -1.84 -11.32 -37.56
CA SER A 127 -0.95 -11.96 -38.52
C SER A 127 0.44 -12.23 -37.92
N TYR A 128 0.96 -11.28 -37.13
CA TYR A 128 2.25 -11.41 -36.47
C TYR A 128 2.18 -12.44 -35.34
N ALA A 129 1.13 -12.43 -34.52
CA ALA A 129 0.92 -13.42 -33.47
C ALA A 129 0.79 -14.84 -34.04
N SER A 130 0.11 -15.01 -35.18
CA SER A 130 0.03 -16.31 -35.88
C SER A 130 1.40 -16.80 -36.36
N LYS A 131 2.26 -15.88 -36.85
CA LYS A 131 3.65 -16.21 -37.20
C LYS A 131 4.47 -16.58 -35.97
N LEU A 132 4.34 -15.82 -34.89
CA LEU A 132 5.08 -16.03 -33.64
C LEU A 132 4.69 -17.33 -32.93
N SER A 133 3.42 -17.73 -33.01
CA SER A 133 2.90 -18.95 -32.38
C SER A 133 3.62 -20.23 -32.82
N LYS A 134 4.28 -20.24 -33.98
CA LYS A 134 5.11 -21.38 -34.43
C LYS A 134 6.42 -21.53 -33.64
N TYR A 135 6.85 -20.44 -33.00
CA TYR A 135 8.12 -20.31 -32.29
C TYR A 135 7.94 -20.12 -30.78
N SER A 136 6.75 -19.68 -30.32
CA SER A 136 6.43 -19.45 -28.91
C SER A 136 5.47 -20.51 -28.35
N SER A 137 6.05 -21.51 -27.69
CA SER A 137 5.39 -22.62 -26.96
C SER A 137 4.89 -23.78 -27.81
N ALA A 138 5.20 -24.99 -27.33
CA ALA A 138 4.63 -26.22 -27.84
C ALA A 138 3.11 -26.24 -27.53
N PRO A 139 2.23 -26.60 -28.49
CA PRO A 139 0.80 -26.70 -28.26
C PRO A 139 0.47 -27.61 -27.07
N PRO A 140 -0.62 -27.38 -26.32
CA PRO A 140 -1.06 -28.31 -25.29
C PRO A 140 -1.25 -29.71 -25.92
N ASN A 141 -0.57 -30.72 -25.37
CA ASN A 141 -0.42 -32.11 -25.89
C ASN A 141 0.61 -32.32 -27.01
N PHE A 142 1.68 -31.52 -27.09
CA PHE A 142 2.79 -31.79 -28.01
C PHE A 142 3.52 -33.11 -27.66
N ASP A 143 3.38 -34.12 -28.52
CA ASP A 143 4.18 -35.35 -28.47
C ASP A 143 5.27 -35.29 -29.56
N PRO A 144 6.56 -35.22 -29.19
CA PRO A 144 7.66 -35.14 -30.14
C PRO A 144 7.78 -36.39 -31.05
N ASN A 145 7.10 -37.49 -30.72
CA ASN A 145 7.11 -38.70 -31.53
C ASN A 145 6.05 -38.69 -32.64
N ASN A 146 5.16 -37.70 -32.68
CA ASN A 146 4.18 -37.56 -33.74
C ASN A 146 4.71 -36.62 -34.84
N PRO A 147 5.11 -37.15 -36.02
CA PRO A 147 5.74 -36.35 -37.08
C PRO A 147 4.82 -35.25 -37.62
N GLN A 148 3.51 -35.38 -37.47
CA GLN A 148 2.55 -34.37 -37.93
C GLN A 148 2.49 -33.13 -37.01
N LEU A 149 2.71 -33.30 -35.68
CA LEU A 149 2.79 -32.17 -34.76
C LEU A 149 4.18 -31.54 -34.74
N ALA A 150 5.23 -32.34 -34.97
CA ALA A 150 6.61 -31.87 -35.00
C ALA A 150 6.89 -30.91 -36.17
N LEU A 151 6.21 -31.05 -37.32
CA LEU A 151 6.38 -30.16 -38.48
C LEU A 151 5.84 -28.73 -38.24
N ALA A 152 4.92 -28.56 -37.29
CA ALA A 152 4.29 -27.28 -37.01
C ALA A 152 5.04 -26.43 -35.97
N PHE A 153 6.03 -27.01 -35.30
CA PHE A 153 6.79 -26.38 -34.22
C PHE A 153 8.23 -26.13 -34.67
N GLU A 154 8.61 -24.85 -34.80
CA GLU A 154 9.99 -24.45 -35.07
C GLU A 154 10.69 -24.12 -33.75
N LYS A 155 12.01 -24.35 -33.71
CA LYS A 155 12.81 -24.04 -32.52
C LYS A 155 12.79 -22.53 -32.24
N PRO A 156 12.86 -22.11 -30.97
CA PRO A 156 12.79 -20.70 -30.58
C PRO A 156 13.99 -19.87 -31.07
N TYR A 157 15.09 -20.53 -31.43
CA TYR A 157 16.30 -19.90 -31.99
C TYR A 157 16.63 -20.54 -33.34
N PRO A 158 17.19 -19.76 -34.29
CA PRO A 158 17.61 -20.30 -35.58
C PRO A 158 18.71 -21.35 -35.39
N ASP A 159 18.57 -22.49 -36.09
CA ASP A 159 19.57 -23.55 -36.11
C ASP A 159 20.84 -23.12 -36.88
N GLU A 160 21.97 -23.73 -36.53
CA GLU A 160 23.27 -23.47 -37.17
C GLU A 160 23.21 -23.62 -38.70
N ASP A 161 22.49 -24.63 -39.20
CA ASP A 161 22.30 -24.82 -40.65
C ASP A 161 21.52 -23.66 -41.29
N ARG A 162 20.51 -23.13 -40.59
CA ARG A 162 19.73 -21.97 -41.06
C ARG A 162 20.55 -20.68 -41.00
N ILE A 163 21.45 -20.56 -40.02
CA ILE A 163 22.41 -19.46 -39.91
C ILE A 163 23.41 -19.52 -41.07
N ARG A 164 23.98 -20.71 -41.34
CA ARG A 164 24.91 -20.95 -42.46
C ARG A 164 24.27 -20.75 -43.83
N GLN A 165 22.99 -21.05 -43.98
CA GLN A 165 22.26 -20.77 -45.23
C GLN A 165 21.86 -19.30 -45.37
N GLY A 166 21.96 -18.51 -44.31
CA GLY A 166 21.57 -17.11 -44.29
C GLY A 166 22.37 -16.24 -45.26
N MET A 167 21.70 -15.23 -45.84
CA MET A 167 22.32 -14.26 -46.75
C MET A 167 23.55 -13.59 -46.15
N LEU A 168 23.54 -13.32 -44.85
CA LEU A 168 24.66 -12.73 -44.14
C LEU A 168 25.88 -13.66 -44.17
N TYR A 169 25.71 -14.94 -43.83
CA TYR A 169 26.81 -15.90 -43.86
C TYR A 169 27.40 -16.06 -45.26
N ARG A 170 26.55 -16.10 -46.30
CA ARG A 170 26.98 -16.17 -47.71
C ARG A 170 27.82 -14.96 -48.16
N GLN A 171 27.61 -13.78 -47.59
CA GLN A 171 28.38 -12.57 -47.91
C GLN A 171 29.78 -12.57 -47.29
N TYR A 172 29.98 -13.29 -46.18
CA TYR A 172 31.26 -13.39 -45.47
C TYR A 172 32.01 -14.70 -45.74
N MET A 173 31.42 -15.62 -46.51
CA MET A 173 32.12 -16.82 -46.96
C MET A 173 33.28 -16.46 -47.90
N THR A 174 34.44 -17.03 -47.62
CA THR A 174 35.60 -16.91 -48.51
C THR A 174 35.36 -17.73 -49.78
N SER A 175 35.91 -17.31 -50.93
CA SER A 175 35.70 -17.97 -52.24
C SER A 175 36.07 -19.46 -52.25
N GLN A 176 36.91 -19.89 -51.31
CA GLN A 176 37.36 -21.26 -51.13
C GLN A 176 36.30 -22.16 -50.46
N GLU A 177 35.48 -21.60 -49.57
CA GLU A 177 34.40 -22.32 -48.87
C GLU A 177 33.09 -22.31 -49.68
N ALA A 178 32.86 -21.27 -50.48
CA ALA A 178 31.71 -21.18 -51.39
C ALA A 178 31.73 -22.28 -52.47
N SER A 179 32.92 -22.69 -52.93
CA SER A 179 33.08 -23.74 -53.93
C SER A 179 32.82 -25.14 -53.37
N ALA A 180 33.05 -25.38 -52.07
CA ALA A 180 32.82 -26.67 -51.43
C ALA A 180 31.34 -26.95 -51.15
N MET A 181 30.53 -25.92 -50.86
CA MET A 181 29.08 -26.08 -50.65
C MET A 181 28.28 -26.30 -51.95
N LEU A 182 28.77 -25.78 -53.08
CA LEU A 182 28.13 -25.98 -54.39
C LEU A 182 28.28 -27.42 -54.91
N ASP A 183 29.32 -28.14 -54.48
CA ASP A 183 29.59 -29.52 -54.92
C ASP A 183 28.79 -30.56 -54.10
N GLU A 184 28.55 -30.31 -52.80
CA GLU A 184 27.73 -31.20 -51.94
C GLU A 184 26.21 -31.06 -52.15
N SER A 185 25.74 -30.01 -52.82
CA SER A 185 24.31 -29.77 -53.07
C SER A 185 23.78 -30.36 -54.40
N SER A 186 24.60 -31.11 -55.14
CA SER A 186 24.23 -31.68 -56.45
C SER A 186 23.51 -33.05 -56.43
N GLU A 187 23.22 -33.65 -55.27
CA GLU A 187 22.58 -34.99 -55.18
C GLU A 187 21.17 -35.03 -54.56
N SER A 188 20.46 -33.90 -54.45
CA SER A 188 19.05 -33.93 -54.03
C SER A 188 18.15 -33.20 -55.03
N GLU A 189 17.47 -33.99 -55.86
CA GLU A 189 16.50 -33.57 -56.87
C GLU A 189 15.30 -32.77 -56.28
N SER A 190 14.88 -31.78 -57.08
CA SER A 190 13.53 -31.23 -57.37
C SER A 190 12.54 -31.02 -56.21
N GLU A 191 11.87 -29.88 -56.06
CA GLU A 191 10.95 -29.28 -57.05
C GLU A 191 10.77 -27.75 -56.85
N ALA A 192 10.35 -27.09 -57.94
CA ALA A 192 9.79 -25.73 -58.05
C ALA A 192 10.76 -24.53 -58.19
N SER A 193 11.28 -24.37 -59.42
CA SER A 193 11.23 -23.15 -60.27
C SER A 193 10.09 -22.18 -59.85
N ASP A 194 10.23 -20.84 -59.84
CA ASP A 194 10.79 -19.95 -60.85
C ASP A 194 10.92 -18.53 -60.27
N THR A 195 11.70 -17.69 -60.95
CA THR A 195 11.76 -16.20 -60.91
C THR A 195 12.99 -15.53 -60.27
N LEU A 196 13.61 -14.69 -61.12
CA LEU A 196 14.59 -13.60 -60.89
C LEU A 196 16.06 -13.91 -61.17
N GLU A 197 16.34 -14.18 -62.45
CA GLU A 197 17.57 -13.72 -63.09
C GLU A 197 17.56 -12.19 -63.30
N ASN A 198 18.76 -11.60 -63.28
CA ASN A 198 19.13 -10.25 -63.68
C ASN A 198 18.74 -9.08 -62.76
N ILE A 199 19.68 -8.68 -61.88
CA ILE A 199 20.31 -7.35 -61.91
C ILE A 199 21.74 -7.52 -61.40
N MET A 200 22.69 -7.52 -62.34
CA MET A 200 24.12 -7.48 -62.08
C MET A 200 24.62 -6.11 -62.55
N HIS A 201 24.83 -5.18 -61.62
CA HIS A 201 25.66 -4.01 -61.84
C HIS A 201 26.48 -3.73 -60.59
N GLY A 202 27.79 -3.87 -60.77
CA GLY A 202 28.78 -3.88 -59.72
C GLY A 202 29.11 -2.49 -59.17
N THR A 203 29.52 -2.52 -57.92
CA THR A 203 30.43 -1.55 -57.33
C THR A 203 31.25 -2.33 -56.31
N GLU A 204 32.53 -2.56 -56.56
CA GLU A 204 33.41 -3.12 -55.53
C GLU A 204 33.60 -2.10 -54.40
N PRO A 205 33.33 -2.46 -53.13
CA PRO A 205 33.77 -1.63 -52.02
C PRO A 205 35.24 -1.96 -51.71
N SER A 206 36.08 -0.92 -51.77
CA SER A 206 37.49 -0.95 -51.35
C SER A 206 37.63 -1.57 -49.96
N ALA A 207 38.53 -2.56 -49.85
CA ALA A 207 38.85 -3.28 -48.62
C ALA A 207 39.42 -2.39 -47.49
N GLU A 208 39.79 -1.15 -47.79
CA GLU A 208 40.31 -0.19 -46.82
C GLU A 208 39.22 0.45 -45.93
N ALA A 209 37.97 0.51 -46.39
CA ALA A 209 36.87 1.10 -45.61
C ALA A 209 36.42 0.21 -44.43
N ASN A 210 36.71 -1.09 -44.49
CA ASN A 210 36.28 -2.05 -43.47
C ASN A 210 37.19 -2.10 -42.23
N GLN A 211 38.42 -1.57 -42.30
CA GLN A 211 39.30 -1.49 -41.12
C GLN A 211 38.88 -0.33 -40.18
N ALA A 212 38.26 0.73 -40.71
CA ALA A 212 37.81 1.87 -39.91
C ALA A 212 36.53 1.60 -39.10
N LEU A 213 35.78 0.53 -39.40
CA LEU A 213 34.55 0.18 -38.67
C LEU A 213 34.83 -0.62 -37.38
N PHE A 214 35.99 -1.28 -37.29
CA PHE A 214 36.40 -2.07 -36.12
C PHE A 214 37.31 -1.33 -35.14
N ASP A 215 37.66 -0.08 -35.44
CA ASP A 215 38.49 0.79 -34.58
C ASP A 215 37.66 1.79 -33.76
N LEU A 216 36.39 1.43 -33.46
CA LEU A 216 35.57 2.14 -32.49
C LEU A 216 36.01 1.76 -31.07
N ASP A 217 36.91 2.56 -30.51
CA ASP A 217 37.25 2.54 -29.09
C ASP A 217 35.99 2.82 -28.25
N LEU A 218 35.52 1.81 -27.52
CA LEU A 218 34.29 1.85 -26.72
C LEU A 218 34.51 2.44 -25.31
N ASN A 219 35.71 2.94 -24.97
CA ASN A 219 35.98 3.53 -23.67
C ASN A 219 36.77 4.87 -23.77
N PRO A 220 36.12 5.99 -24.11
CA PRO A 220 36.79 7.30 -24.16
C PRO A 220 37.07 7.95 -22.79
N ASP A 221 36.67 7.33 -21.67
CA ASP A 221 36.56 8.01 -20.36
C ASP A 221 37.53 7.50 -19.27
N LEU A 222 38.74 7.06 -19.61
CA LEU A 222 39.75 6.61 -18.62
C LEU A 222 40.99 7.49 -18.47
N ASP A 223 41.04 8.65 -19.14
CA ASP A 223 42.09 9.65 -18.93
C ASP A 223 41.49 11.03 -18.54
N MET A 224 40.96 11.13 -17.32
CA MET A 224 40.95 12.36 -16.49
C MET A 224 40.80 12.05 -15.00
#